data_AF-A0A2D8I524-F1
#
_entry.id   AF-A0A2D8I524-F1
#
_cell.length_a   1.000
_cell.length_b   1.000
_cell.length_c   1.000
_cell.angle_alpha   90.00
_cell.angle_beta   90.00
_cell.angle_gamma   90.00
#
_symmetry.space_group_name_H-M   'P 1'
#
loop_
_entity.id
_entity.type
_entity.pdbx_description
1 polymer ?
#
loop_
_entity_poly.entity_id
_entity_poly.type
_entity_poly.pdbx_seq_one_letter_code
_entity_poly.pdbx_strand_id
1 'polypeptide(L)'
;MFDQFSITTKEKKFRAILFRSGGLGDFILTLPLICYLQNNFLEVILVTKPSFFCLVDQDKIKCFDVDLGIQPLKALIFGAEVYSFWKDPEWETELKQMKADKIFQICSRPTQVPHIVESI
;
A
#
# COMPACT_ATOMS: atom_id res chain seq x y z
N MET A 1 -22.51 35.06 9.42
CA MET A 1 -22.94 33.73 8.96
C MET A 1 -21.69 33.05 8.43
N PHE A 2 -21.00 32.32 9.29
CA PHE A 2 -19.77 31.60 8.92
C PHE A 2 -20.13 30.12 8.92
N ASP A 3 -20.08 29.52 7.74
CA ASP A 3 -20.38 28.11 7.54
C ASP A 3 -19.43 27.24 8.35
N GLN A 4 -20.04 26.34 9.12
CA GLN A 4 -19.40 25.24 9.81
C GLN A 4 -18.69 24.35 8.78
N PHE A 5 -17.36 24.47 8.70
CA PHE A 5 -16.54 23.39 8.16
C PHE A 5 -16.63 22.21 9.14
N SER A 6 -17.63 21.36 8.92
CA SER A 6 -17.65 20.01 9.47
C SER A 6 -16.47 19.27 8.87
N ILE A 7 -15.33 19.27 9.57
CA ILE A 7 -14.25 18.33 9.31
C ILE A 7 -14.82 16.97 9.70
N THR A 8 -15.41 16.29 8.73
CA THR A 8 -15.77 14.88 8.88
C THR A 8 -14.45 14.14 9.01
N THR A 9 -13.97 13.94 10.25
CA THR A 9 -12.87 13.02 10.54
C THR A 9 -13.34 11.65 10.11
N LYS A 10 -13.05 11.30 8.85
CA LYS A 10 -13.26 9.97 8.31
C LYS A 10 -12.45 9.04 9.21
N GLU A 11 -13.13 8.12 9.89
CA GLU A 11 -12.44 7.16 10.77
C GLU A 11 -11.36 6.46 9.96
N LYS A 12 -10.11 6.63 10.38
CA LYS A 12 -8.97 5.97 9.75
C LYS A 12 -9.03 4.48 10.09
N LYS A 13 -8.77 3.64 9.11
CA LYS A 13 -8.56 2.22 9.32
C LYS A 13 -7.26 1.99 10.09
N PHE A 14 -7.10 0.80 10.69
CA PHE A 14 -5.94 0.54 11.54
C PHE A 14 -4.62 0.50 10.77
N ARG A 15 -4.39 -0.54 9.97
CA ARG A 15 -3.08 -0.77 9.33
C ARG A 15 -3.21 -1.14 7.85
N ALA A 16 -2.39 -0.50 7.03
CA ALA A 16 -2.16 -0.89 5.64
C ALA A 16 -0.72 -1.40 5.46
N ILE A 17 -0.56 -2.48 4.70
CA ILE A 17 0.75 -2.98 4.26
C ILE A 17 0.77 -2.99 2.74
N LEU A 18 1.68 -2.24 2.12
CA LEU A 18 1.86 -2.19 0.68
C LEU A 18 3.14 -2.94 0.29
N PHE A 19 3.00 -4.01 -0.49
CA PHE A 19 4.10 -4.72 -1.12
C PHE A 19 4.34 -4.16 -2.52
N ARG A 20 5.51 -3.54 -2.72
CA ARG A 20 5.92 -3.03 -4.03
C ARG A 20 7.34 -3.48 -4.37
N SER A 21 7.43 -4.49 -5.24
CA SER A 21 8.64 -4.77 -6.01
C SER A 21 8.53 -4.16 -7.42
N GLY A 22 9.64 -4.08 -8.16
CA GLY A 22 9.68 -3.55 -9.51
C GLY A 22 10.86 -2.60 -9.76
N GLY A 23 10.82 -1.89 -10.89
CA GLY A 23 11.76 -0.82 -11.20
C GLY A 23 11.38 0.51 -10.55
N LEU A 24 12.20 1.54 -10.79
CA LEU A 24 11.94 2.90 -10.29
C LEU A 24 10.64 3.50 -10.86
N GLY A 25 10.41 3.40 -12.17
CA GLY A 25 9.20 3.95 -12.79
C GLY A 25 7.93 3.32 -12.24
N ASP A 26 7.98 2.00 -12.09
CA ASP A 26 7.00 1.19 -11.38
C ASP A 26 6.70 1.72 -9.96
N PHE A 27 7.74 2.05 -9.20
CA PHE A 27 7.61 2.60 -7.85
C PHE A 27 6.98 4.00 -7.85
N ILE A 28 7.44 4.89 -8.74
CA ILE A 28 6.92 6.26 -8.86
C ILE A 28 5.41 6.26 -9.13
N LEU A 29 4.93 5.34 -9.96
CA LEU A 29 3.50 5.18 -10.25
C LEU A 29 2.67 4.74 -9.03
N THR A 30 3.31 4.27 -7.95
CA THR A 30 2.63 3.90 -6.70
C THR A 30 2.57 5.03 -5.66
N LEU A 31 3.25 6.16 -5.87
CA LEU A 31 3.23 7.28 -4.93
C LEU A 31 1.81 7.82 -4.63
N PRO A 32 0.88 7.95 -5.60
CA PRO A 32 -0.49 8.36 -5.29
C PRO A 32 -1.22 7.38 -4.37
N LEU A 33 -0.98 6.07 -4.53
CA LEU A 33 -1.52 5.05 -3.65
C LEU A 33 -0.91 5.17 -2.24
N ILE A 34 0.39 5.39 -2.11
CA ILE A 34 1.05 5.60 -0.82
C ILE A 34 0.43 6.79 -0.08
N CYS A 35 0.23 7.91 -0.77
CA CYS A 35 -0.42 9.10 -0.22
C CYS A 35 -1.87 8.79 0.23
N TYR A 36 -2.63 8.06 -0.59
CA TYR A 36 -3.96 7.60 -0.21
C TYR A 36 -3.94 6.75 1.08
N LEU A 37 -3.02 5.79 1.21
CA LEU A 37 -2.93 4.95 2.40
C LEU A 37 -2.58 5.78 3.64
N GLN A 38 -1.60 6.69 3.56
CA GLN A 38 -1.21 7.56 4.68
C GLN A 38 -2.37 8.43 5.19
N ASN A 39 -3.27 8.84 4.29
CA ASN A 39 -4.44 9.64 4.63
C ASN A 39 -5.59 8.83 5.21
N ASN A 40 -5.70 7.54 4.91
CA ASN A 40 -6.85 6.71 5.32
C ASN A 40 -6.53 5.67 6.42
N PHE A 41 -5.27 5.47 6.76
CA PHE A 41 -4.83 4.52 7.77
C PHE A 41 -4.04 5.19 8.89
N LEU A 42 -4.12 4.62 10.10
CA LEU A 42 -3.34 5.05 11.25
C LEU A 42 -1.88 4.63 11.11
N GLU A 43 -1.63 3.45 10.57
CA GLU A 43 -0.29 2.93 10.30
C GLU A 43 -0.18 2.44 8.86
N VAL A 44 0.88 2.89 8.17
CA VAL A 44 1.22 2.41 6.83
C VAL A 44 2.61 1.80 6.86
N ILE A 45 2.72 0.60 6.29
CA ILE A 45 3.97 -0.12 6.11
C ILE A 45 4.20 -0.31 4.61
N LEU A 46 5.38 0.10 4.14
CA LEU A 46 5.84 -0.11 2.77
C LEU A 46 6.92 -1.17 2.74
N VAL A 47 6.68 -2.23 1.99
CA VAL A 47 7.62 -3.33 1.77
C VAL A 47 8.17 -3.18 0.36
N THR A 48 9.42 -2.71 0.25
CA THR A 48 10.02 -2.36 -1.04
C THR A 48 11.55 -2.45 -0.99
N LYS A 49 12.24 -2.15 -2.10
CA LYS A 49 13.71 -2.12 -2.14
C LYS A 49 14.25 -0.94 -1.30
N PRO A 50 15.33 -1.11 -0.51
CA PRO A 50 15.91 -0.04 0.29
C PRO A 50 16.26 1.22 -0.49
N SER A 51 16.65 1.07 -1.76
CA SER A 51 16.94 2.20 -2.67
C SER A 51 15.77 3.15 -2.90
N PHE A 52 14.54 2.74 -2.57
CA PHE A 52 13.34 3.56 -2.74
C PHE A 52 12.86 4.20 -1.42
N PHE A 53 13.49 3.90 -0.28
CA PHE A 53 13.07 4.47 1.01
C PHE A 53 13.23 6.00 1.05
N CYS A 54 14.19 6.54 0.30
CA CYS A 54 14.40 7.99 0.18
C CYS A 54 13.32 8.71 -0.66
N LEU A 55 12.46 7.97 -1.35
CA LEU A 55 11.39 8.52 -2.20
C LEU A 55 10.08 8.73 -1.44
N VAL A 56 10.03 8.38 -0.16
CA VAL A 56 8.86 8.50 0.70
C VAL A 56 9.20 9.20 2.00
N ASP A 57 8.18 9.82 2.60
CA ASP A 57 8.30 10.47 3.91
C ASP A 57 8.33 9.42 5.02
N GLN A 58 9.54 9.05 5.48
CA GLN A 58 9.78 8.00 6.48
C GLN A 58 9.23 8.34 7.87
N ASP A 59 8.90 9.61 8.15
CA ASP A 59 8.24 9.99 9.41
C ASP A 59 6.76 9.56 9.41
N LYS A 60 6.18 9.30 8.24
CA LYS A 60 4.78 8.90 8.05
C LYS A 60 4.58 7.44 7.64
N ILE A 61 5.65 6.74 7.26
CA ILE A 61 5.56 5.37 6.76
C ILE A 61 6.73 4.53 7.24
N LYS A 62 6.45 3.30 7.68
CA LYS A 62 7.51 2.34 8.04
C LYS A 62 7.94 1.58 6.80
N CYS A 63 9.23 1.56 6.52
CA CYS A 63 9.79 0.84 5.38
C CYS A 63 10.45 -0.48 5.81
N PHE A 64 10.19 -1.54 5.06
CA PHE A 64 10.85 -2.84 5.20
C PHE A 64 11.42 -3.28 3.86
N ASP A 65 12.58 -3.94 3.91
CA ASP A 65 13.19 -4.52 2.74
C ASP A 65 12.38 -5.71 2.25
N VAL A 66 11.96 -5.66 0.99
CA VAL A 66 11.20 -6.73 0.33
C VAL A 66 11.98 -8.04 0.23
N ASP A 67 13.32 -7.97 0.17
CA ASP A 67 14.18 -9.15 0.04
C ASP A 67 14.30 -9.95 1.35
N LEU A 68 13.86 -9.39 2.49
CA LEU A 68 13.77 -10.10 3.78
C LEU A 68 12.53 -11.00 3.89
N GLY A 69 11.64 -10.95 2.90
CA GLY A 69 10.42 -11.75 2.86
C GLY A 69 9.40 -11.38 3.95
N ILE A 70 8.47 -12.30 4.22
CA ILE A 70 7.29 -12.03 5.06
C ILE A 70 7.52 -12.24 6.56
N GLN A 71 8.59 -12.95 6.94
CA GLN A 71 8.85 -13.31 8.35
C GLN A 71 8.93 -12.10 9.29
N PRO A 72 9.62 -10.99 8.95
CA PRO A 72 9.66 -9.80 9.81
C PRO A 72 8.27 -9.15 10.00
N LEU A 73 7.34 -9.40 9.09
CA LEU A 73 6.02 -8.78 9.04
C LEU A 73 4.93 -9.65 9.68
N LYS A 74 5.24 -10.88 10.09
CA LYS A 74 4.25 -11.87 10.56
C LYS A 74 3.36 -11.35 11.68
N ALA A 75 3.94 -10.65 12.66
CA ALA A 75 3.18 -10.03 13.76
C ALA A 75 2.39 -8.77 13.31
N LEU A 76 2.79 -8.14 12.21
CA LEU A 76 2.19 -6.92 11.70
C LEU A 76 1.00 -7.18 10.77
N ILE A 77 0.92 -8.37 10.16
CA ILE A 77 -0.11 -8.72 9.18
C ILE A 77 -1.49 -8.95 9.82
N PHE A 78 -1.54 -9.40 11.07
CA PHE A 78 -2.81 -9.65 11.76
C PHE A 78 -3.71 -8.40 11.76
N GLY A 79 -4.90 -8.51 11.16
CA GLY A 79 -5.88 -7.44 11.06
C GLY A 79 -5.50 -6.29 10.12
N ALA A 80 -4.45 -6.43 9.31
CA ALA A 80 -4.03 -5.42 8.34
C ALA A 80 -4.78 -5.57 7.01
N GLU A 81 -5.03 -4.46 6.31
CA GLU A 81 -5.35 -4.49 4.89
C GLU A 81 -4.04 -4.54 4.09
N VAL A 82 -3.87 -5.56 3.26
CA VAL A 82 -2.66 -5.83 2.47
C VAL A 82 -2.91 -5.48 1.01
N TYR A 83 -2.01 -4.69 0.43
CA TYR A 83 -2.03 -4.27 -0.96
C TYR A 83 -0.79 -4.82 -1.65
N SER A 84 -0.95 -5.47 -2.80
CA SER A 84 0.16 -6.06 -3.53
C SER A 84 -0.03 -6.00 -5.02
N PHE A 85 1.07 -5.84 -5.75
CA PHE A 85 1.12 -5.96 -7.20
C PHE A 85 1.49 -7.38 -7.66
N TRP A 86 1.74 -8.29 -6.72
CA TRP A 86 2.08 -9.68 -7.00
C TRP A 86 0.82 -10.50 -7.29
N LYS A 87 0.94 -11.43 -8.23
CA LYS A 87 -0.10 -12.40 -8.59
C LYS A 87 0.37 -13.79 -8.21
N ASP A 88 0.56 -13.99 -6.91
CA ASP A 88 1.04 -15.24 -6.35
C ASP A 88 -0.04 -15.83 -5.42
N PRO A 89 -0.71 -16.94 -5.82
CA PRO A 89 -1.73 -17.59 -5.00
C PRO A 89 -1.20 -18.21 -3.70
N GLU A 90 0.05 -18.68 -3.68
CA GLU A 90 0.66 -19.25 -2.47
C GLU A 90 0.85 -18.15 -1.44
N TRP A 91 1.38 -17.01 -1.89
CA TRP A 91 1.55 -15.81 -1.06
C TRP A 91 0.23 -15.29 -0.48
N GLU A 92 -0.84 -15.25 -1.28
CA GLU A 92 -2.17 -14.87 -0.80
C GLU A 92 -2.69 -15.83 0.28
N THR A 93 -2.42 -17.13 0.12
CA THR A 93 -2.81 -18.16 1.10
C THR A 93 -2.07 -17.96 2.43
N GLU A 94 -0.77 -17.68 2.40
CA GLU A 94 0.01 -17.38 3.60
C GLU A 94 -0.54 -16.17 4.35
N LEU A 95 -0.89 -15.09 3.64
CA LEU A 95 -1.47 -13.88 4.26
C LEU A 95 -2.82 -14.15 4.93
N LYS A 96 -3.66 -14.98 4.31
CA LYS A 96 -4.94 -15.41 4.91
C LYS A 96 -4.69 -16.22 6.18
N GLN A 97 -3.70 -17.12 6.18
CA GLN A 97 -3.32 -17.87 7.38
C GLN A 97 -2.80 -16.96 8.51
N MET A 98 -2.13 -15.86 8.14
CA MET A 98 -1.70 -14.82 9.09
C MET A 98 -2.81 -13.86 9.53
N LYS A 99 -4.06 -14.09 9.10
CA LYS A 99 -5.26 -13.31 9.46
C LYS A 99 -5.18 -11.84 9.03
N ALA A 100 -4.71 -11.58 7.81
CA ALA A 100 -4.95 -10.30 7.15
C ALA A 100 -6.47 -10.03 7.07
N ASP A 101 -6.90 -8.78 7.27
CA ASP A 101 -8.32 -8.40 7.19
C ASP A 101 -8.82 -8.47 5.74
N LYS A 102 -8.06 -7.83 4.84
CA LYS A 102 -8.31 -7.84 3.39
C LYS A 102 -7.01 -7.90 2.62
N ILE A 103 -7.08 -8.51 1.44
CA ILE A 103 -5.96 -8.60 0.50
C ILE A 103 -6.42 -8.05 -0.84
N PHE A 104 -5.73 -7.02 -1.32
CA PHE A 104 -6.00 -6.36 -2.60
C PHE A 104 -4.85 -6.61 -3.57
N GLN A 105 -5.14 -7.37 -4.63
CA GLN A 105 -4.22 -7.53 -5.75
C GLN A 105 -4.46 -6.41 -6.77
N ILE A 106 -3.44 -5.59 -6.99
CA ILE A 106 -3.47 -4.45 -7.89
C ILE A 106 -2.86 -4.87 -9.22
N CYS A 107 -3.59 -4.65 -10.31
CA CYS A 107 -3.07 -4.88 -11.64
C CYS A 107 -2.06 -3.78 -11.99
N SER A 108 -0.77 -4.13 -12.07
CA SER A 108 0.28 -3.18 -12.48
C SER A 108 0.08 -2.60 -13.89
N ARG A 109 -0.58 -3.37 -14.76
CA ARG A 109 -0.85 -3.03 -16.15
C ARG A 109 -2.30 -3.37 -16.46
N PRO A 110 -3.27 -2.55 -16.02
CA PRO A 110 -4.64 -2.73 -16.44
C PRO A 110 -4.66 -2.70 -17.97
N THR A 111 -5.38 -3.63 -18.59
CA THR A 111 -5.60 -3.65 -20.05
C THR A 111 -6.96 -3.10 -20.41
N GLN A 112 -7.82 -2.88 -19.41
CA GLN A 112 -9.16 -2.32 -19.57
C GLN A 112 -9.10 -0.80 -19.63
N VAL A 113 -9.86 -0.22 -20.56
CA VAL A 113 -10.08 1.22 -20.70
C VAL A 113 -10.88 1.78 -19.51
N PRO A 114 -10.70 3.05 -19.12
CA PRO A 114 -9.85 4.05 -19.76
C PRO A 114 -8.40 3.96 -19.27
N HIS A 115 -7.48 3.76 -20.20
CA HIS A 115 -6.07 4.10 -19.96
C HIS A 115 -6.01 5.63 -19.92
N ILE A 116 -5.40 6.24 -18.90
CA ILE A 116 -5.16 7.69 -18.88
C ILE A 116 -4.14 7.97 -20.00
N VAL A 117 -4.65 8.17 -21.22
CA VAL A 117 -3.88 8.58 -22.41
C VAL A 117 -4.64 9.62 -23.24
N GLU A 118 -5.80 10.08 -22.80
CA GLU A 118 -6.43 11.23 -23.43
C GLU A 118 -5.79 12.50 -22.87
N SER A 119 -4.72 12.92 -23.55
CA SER A 119 -4.37 14.34 -23.60
C SER A 119 -5.56 15.06 -24.21
N ILE A 120 -6.10 16.04 -23.47
CA ILE A 120 -6.94 17.09 -24.05
C ILE A 120 -6.07 17.93 -25.00
#